data_AF-A0A9D6MEG9-F1
#
_entry.id   AF-A0A9D6MEG9-F1
#
_cell.length_a   1.000
_cell.length_b   1.000
_cell.length_c   1.000
_cell.angle_alpha   90.00
_cell.angle_beta   90.00
_cell.angle_gamma   90.00
#
_symmetry.space_group_name_H-M   'P 1'
#
loop_
_entity.id
_entity.type
_entity.pdbx_description
1 polymer ?
#
loop_
_entity_poly.entity_id
_entity_poly.type
_entity_poly.pdbx_seq_one_letter_code
_entity_poly.pdbx_strand_id
1 'polypeptide(L)'
;MTELEDLLAEVLRLQARTQLQVEQTSREMRASRERSEAEMRDFKAEMRASRERSEAERHDFKIENNKRWGELANKLGTLAEDIVAPSVPRILRDVVPCPEDEIDFMAVRVRRRHTSDSGRSQEFDVVAICGEHVLLNETRTRLKPGDVDEFVETLSKAREFFPEYDDKKIIGAIASLYVDETVVRHGEKQGVLVLGLGEDLMDVLNAPGFVPRVF
;
A
#
# COMPACT_ATOMS: atom_id res chain seq x y z
N MET A 1 101.93 -15.62 -6.96
CA MET A 1 100.56 -15.77 -6.46
C MET A 1 100.12 -17.20 -6.72
N THR A 2 99.52 -17.85 -5.74
CA THR A 2 99.16 -19.28 -5.77
C THR A 2 97.72 -19.47 -6.24
N GLU A 3 97.39 -20.59 -6.89
CA GLU A 3 96.03 -20.91 -7.40
C GLU A 3 94.94 -20.76 -6.33
N LEU A 4 95.29 -20.91 -5.05
CA LEU A 4 94.39 -20.73 -3.92
C LEU A 4 93.95 -19.26 -3.71
N GLU A 5 94.85 -18.30 -3.96
CA GLU A 5 94.56 -16.87 -3.84
C GLU A 5 93.57 -16.41 -4.93
N ASP A 6 93.74 -16.93 -6.15
CA ASP A 6 92.86 -16.63 -7.28
C ASP A 6 91.45 -17.23 -7.07
N LEU A 7 91.37 -18.47 -6.57
CA LEU A 7 90.11 -19.12 -6.24
C LEU A 7 89.36 -18.39 -5.12
N LEU A 8 90.07 -17.95 -4.07
CA LEU A 8 89.50 -17.18 -2.97
C LEU A 8 88.96 -15.82 -3.46
N ALA A 9 89.70 -15.14 -4.34
CA ALA A 9 89.26 -13.89 -4.94
C ALA A 9 88.01 -14.07 -5.81
N GLU A 10 87.88 -15.19 -6.52
CA GLU A 10 86.70 -15.52 -7.32
C GLU A 10 85.48 -15.82 -6.45
N VAL A 11 85.64 -16.59 -5.38
CA VAL A 11 84.58 -16.87 -4.40
C VAL A 11 84.07 -15.59 -3.74
N LEU A 12 84.97 -14.68 -3.34
CA LEU A 12 84.59 -13.38 -2.76
C LEU A 12 83.79 -12.52 -3.76
N ARG A 13 84.20 -12.51 -5.03
CA ARG A 13 83.45 -11.79 -6.10
C ARG A 13 82.07 -12.40 -6.34
N LEU A 14 81.97 -13.73 -6.35
CA LEU A 14 80.69 -14.44 -6.48
C LEU A 14 79.78 -14.16 -5.29
N GLN A 15 80.30 -14.20 -4.07
CA GLN A 15 79.54 -13.88 -2.86
C GLN A 15 79.02 -12.44 -2.87
N ALA A 16 79.86 -11.48 -3.27
CA ALA A 16 79.46 -10.07 -3.39
C ALA A 16 78.35 -9.89 -4.45
N ARG A 17 78.45 -10.55 -5.61
CA ARG A 17 77.40 -10.53 -6.64
C ARG A 17 76.09 -11.15 -6.13
N THR A 18 76.15 -12.28 -5.45
CA THR A 18 74.98 -12.95 -4.88
C THR A 18 74.31 -12.09 -3.81
N GLN A 19 75.08 -11.43 -2.93
CA GLN A 19 74.53 -10.51 -1.93
C GLN A 19 73.80 -9.33 -2.58
N LEU A 20 74.38 -8.73 -3.63
CA LEU A 20 73.74 -7.66 -4.39
C LEU A 20 72.43 -8.13 -5.04
N GLN A 21 72.43 -9.33 -5.64
CA GLN A 21 71.25 -9.90 -6.29
C GLN A 21 70.14 -10.23 -5.26
N VAL A 22 70.50 -10.73 -4.09
CA VAL A 22 69.55 -10.99 -2.98
C VAL A 22 68.96 -9.68 -2.46
N GLU A 23 69.77 -8.63 -2.31
CA GLU A 23 69.28 -7.33 -1.86
C GLU A 23 68.33 -6.69 -2.89
N GLN A 24 68.68 -6.75 -4.18
CA GLN A 24 67.81 -6.28 -5.26
C GLN A 24 66.48 -7.04 -5.29
N THR A 25 66.52 -8.37 -5.28
CA THR A 25 65.30 -9.20 -5.23
C THR A 25 64.46 -8.90 -3.99
N SER A 26 65.09 -8.70 -2.83
CA SER A 26 64.39 -8.34 -1.58
C SER A 26 63.69 -6.99 -1.68
N ARG A 27 64.33 -5.99 -2.28
CA ARG A 27 63.75 -4.66 -2.52
C ARG A 27 62.57 -4.75 -3.50
N GLU A 28 62.71 -5.49 -4.60
CA GLU A 28 61.63 -5.70 -5.57
C GLU A 28 60.44 -6.44 -4.96
N MET A 29 60.68 -7.49 -4.15
CA MET A 29 59.61 -8.20 -3.45
C MET A 29 58.87 -7.29 -2.46
N ARG A 30 59.58 -6.44 -1.71
CA ARG A 30 58.95 -5.47 -0.79
C ARG A 30 58.09 -4.46 -1.55
N ALA A 31 58.63 -3.86 -2.62
CA ALA A 31 57.90 -2.92 -3.45
C ALA A 31 56.68 -3.56 -4.13
N SER A 32 56.80 -4.82 -4.58
CA SER A 32 55.69 -5.60 -5.14
C SER A 32 54.60 -5.85 -4.10
N ARG A 33 55.00 -6.23 -2.88
CA ARG A 33 54.07 -6.47 -1.76
C ARG A 33 53.34 -5.19 -1.35
N GLU A 34 54.05 -4.07 -1.22
CA GLU A 34 53.45 -2.77 -0.88
C GLU A 34 52.44 -2.32 -1.93
N ARG A 35 52.76 -2.50 -3.21
CA ARG A 35 51.82 -2.22 -4.32
C ARG A 35 50.58 -3.11 -4.25
N SER A 36 50.75 -4.42 -4.07
CA SER A 36 49.63 -5.35 -3.95
C SER A 36 48.75 -5.05 -2.72
N GLU A 37 49.35 -4.68 -1.59
CA GLU A 37 48.62 -4.28 -0.38
C GLU A 37 47.88 -2.94 -0.57
N ALA A 38 48.40 -2.02 -1.38
CA ALA A 38 47.71 -0.79 -1.76
C ALA A 38 46.52 -1.08 -2.69
N GLU A 39 46.73 -1.82 -3.78
CA GLU A 39 45.68 -2.22 -4.72
C GLU A 39 44.54 -2.96 -4.02
N MET A 40 44.88 -3.87 -3.09
CA MET A 40 43.86 -4.60 -2.33
C MET A 40 43.07 -3.69 -1.37
N ARG A 41 43.68 -2.64 -0.81
CA ARG A 41 42.97 -1.66 0.01
C ARG A 41 42.01 -0.84 -0.84
N ASP A 42 42.45 -0.38 -2.01
CA ASP A 42 41.63 0.41 -2.92
C ASP A 42 40.46 -0.42 -3.45
N PHE A 43 40.70 -1.66 -3.89
CA PHE A 43 39.64 -2.58 -4.32
C PHE A 43 38.62 -2.83 -3.20
N LYS A 44 39.07 -3.03 -1.95
CA LYS A 44 38.16 -3.19 -0.80
C LYS A 44 37.32 -1.94 -0.55
N ALA A 45 37.91 -0.75 -0.70
CA ALA A 45 37.20 0.52 -0.55
C ALA A 45 36.14 0.69 -1.65
N GLU A 46 36.50 0.42 -2.90
CA GLU A 46 35.58 0.48 -4.04
C GLU A 46 34.42 -0.52 -3.89
N MET A 47 34.73 -1.75 -3.48
CA MET A 47 33.70 -2.77 -3.22
C MET A 47 32.74 -2.37 -2.10
N ARG A 48 33.23 -1.72 -1.04
CA ARG A 48 32.37 -1.19 0.04
C ARG A 48 31.47 -0.07 -0.48
N ALA A 49 32.05 0.92 -1.15
CA ALA A 49 31.30 2.04 -1.72
C ALA A 49 30.28 1.57 -2.79
N SER A 50 30.59 0.54 -3.57
CA SER A 50 29.66 -0.06 -4.52
C SER A 50 28.51 -0.78 -3.81
N ARG A 51 28.77 -1.48 -2.70
CA ARG A 51 27.72 -2.14 -1.91
C ARG A 51 26.81 -1.11 -1.25
N GLU A 52 27.36 -0.09 -0.62
CA GLU A 52 26.60 0.99 0.03
C GLU A 52 25.71 1.73 -0.98
N ARG A 53 26.23 2.07 -2.16
CA ARG A 53 25.42 2.65 -3.25
C ARG A 53 24.28 1.73 -3.69
N SER A 54 24.57 0.45 -3.91
CA SER A 54 23.55 -0.52 -4.32
C SER A 54 22.47 -0.73 -3.25
N GLU A 55 22.85 -0.72 -1.96
CA GLU A 55 21.91 -0.81 -0.85
C GLU A 55 21.02 0.43 -0.73
N ALA A 56 21.60 1.64 -0.89
CA ALA A 56 20.86 2.89 -0.92
C ALA A 56 19.87 2.95 -2.09
N GLU A 57 20.33 2.63 -3.31
CA GLU A 57 19.47 2.58 -4.51
C GLU A 57 18.31 1.58 -4.35
N ARG A 58 18.58 0.40 -3.77
CA ARG A 58 17.53 -0.60 -3.48
C ARG A 58 16.53 -0.09 -2.44
N HIS A 59 17.00 0.63 -1.43
CA HIS A 59 16.14 1.20 -0.40
C HIS A 59 15.23 2.29 -1.00
N ASP A 60 15.81 3.21 -1.76
CA ASP A 60 15.06 4.30 -2.40
C ASP A 60 14.07 3.76 -3.44
N PHE A 61 14.48 2.77 -4.23
CA PHE A 61 13.59 2.06 -5.15
C PHE A 61 12.42 1.40 -4.41
N LYS A 62 12.66 0.77 -3.26
CA LYS A 62 11.59 0.18 -2.44
C LYS A 62 10.62 1.24 -1.93
N ILE A 63 11.11 2.37 -1.43
CA ILE A 63 10.25 3.46 -0.94
C ILE A 63 9.40 4.01 -2.08
N GLU A 64 10.00 4.31 -3.22
CA GLU A 64 9.29 4.85 -4.37
C GLU A 64 8.26 3.86 -4.90
N ASN A 65 8.63 2.58 -5.02
CA ASN A 65 7.71 1.53 -5.43
C ASN A 65 6.54 1.40 -4.45
N ASN A 66 6.78 1.41 -3.14
CA ASN A 66 5.72 1.36 -2.14
C ASN A 66 4.75 2.55 -2.26
N LYS A 67 5.26 3.76 -2.52
CA LYS A 67 4.41 4.94 -2.78
C LYS A 67 3.56 4.75 -4.02
N ARG A 68 4.16 4.32 -5.14
CA ARG A 68 3.44 4.06 -6.40
C ARG A 68 2.37 2.97 -6.24
N TRP A 69 2.64 1.90 -5.50
CA TRP A 69 1.65 0.87 -5.19
C TRP A 69 0.50 1.41 -4.33
N GLY A 70 0.81 2.26 -3.34
CA GLY A 70 -0.22 2.93 -2.55
C GLY A 70 -1.11 3.84 -3.40
N GLU A 71 -0.52 4.66 -4.27
CA GLU A 71 -1.26 5.51 -5.21
C GLU A 71 -2.15 4.71 -6.15
N LEU A 72 -1.65 3.57 -6.65
CA LEU A 72 -2.43 2.67 -7.49
C LEU A 72 -3.60 2.05 -6.73
N ALA A 73 -3.37 1.56 -5.50
CA ALA A 73 -4.42 1.01 -4.66
C ALA A 73 -5.52 2.04 -4.37
N ASN A 74 -5.15 3.28 -4.07
CA ASN A 74 -6.11 4.38 -3.87
C ASN A 74 -6.94 4.64 -5.12
N LYS A 75 -6.31 4.70 -6.30
CA LYS A 75 -7.03 4.88 -7.58
C LYS A 75 -8.02 3.75 -7.85
N LEU A 76 -7.68 2.50 -7.51
CA LEU A 76 -8.60 1.37 -7.65
C LEU A 76 -9.81 1.48 -6.72
N GLY A 77 -9.62 2.02 -5.51
CA GLY A 77 -10.73 2.35 -4.59
C GLY A 77 -11.67 3.39 -5.20
N THR A 78 -11.11 4.53 -5.63
CA THR A 78 -11.87 5.62 -6.26
C THR A 78 -12.63 5.16 -7.50
N LEU A 79 -12.03 4.30 -8.33
CA LEU A 79 -12.71 3.74 -9.50
C LEU A 79 -13.90 2.85 -9.12
N ALA A 80 -13.81 2.06 -8.04
CA ALA A 80 -14.93 1.27 -7.57
C ALA A 80 -16.07 2.16 -7.09
N GLU A 81 -15.78 3.21 -6.32
CA GLU A 81 -16.76 4.21 -5.88
C GLU A 81 -17.45 4.91 -7.08
N ASP A 82 -16.67 5.29 -8.10
CA ASP A 82 -17.19 5.97 -9.31
C ASP A 82 -18.10 5.05 -10.15
N ILE A 83 -17.91 3.73 -10.05
CA ILE A 83 -18.81 2.73 -10.65
C ILE A 83 -20.09 2.58 -9.82
N VAL A 84 -19.99 2.61 -8.49
CA VAL A 84 -21.14 2.38 -7.60
C VAL A 84 -22.07 3.58 -7.56
N ALA A 85 -21.52 4.79 -7.41
CA ALA A 85 -22.29 5.99 -7.10
C ALA A 85 -23.46 6.27 -8.05
N PRO A 86 -23.33 6.13 -9.39
CA PRO A 86 -24.44 6.39 -10.31
C PRO A 86 -25.69 5.53 -10.08
N SER A 87 -25.54 4.35 -9.47
CA SER A 87 -26.65 3.41 -9.25
C SER A 87 -27.42 3.68 -7.95
N VAL A 88 -26.80 4.37 -6.99
CA VAL A 88 -27.37 4.62 -5.66
C VAL A 88 -28.73 5.32 -5.72
N PRO A 89 -28.96 6.38 -6.53
CA PRO A 89 -30.27 7.00 -6.71
C PRO A 89 -31.39 6.04 -7.13
N ARG A 90 -31.08 5.12 -8.06
CA ARG A 90 -32.04 4.11 -8.52
C ARG A 90 -32.33 3.11 -7.41
N ILE A 91 -31.28 2.55 -6.82
CA ILE A 91 -31.39 1.57 -5.73
C ILE A 91 -32.19 2.15 -4.56
N LEU A 92 -31.97 3.42 -4.19
CA LEU A 92 -32.71 4.06 -3.11
C LEU A 92 -34.22 4.09 -3.42
N ARG A 93 -34.62 4.43 -4.65
CA ARG A 93 -36.03 4.43 -5.07
C ARG A 93 -36.64 3.02 -5.09
N ASP A 94 -35.85 2.03 -5.45
CA ASP A 94 -36.30 0.63 -5.53
C ASP A 94 -36.52 0.01 -4.14
N VAL A 95 -35.77 0.43 -3.11
CA VAL A 95 -35.75 -0.23 -1.79
C VAL A 95 -36.58 0.47 -0.71
N VAL A 96 -36.91 1.76 -0.87
CA VAL A 96 -37.78 2.48 0.08
C VAL A 96 -38.79 3.37 -0.63
N PRO A 97 -39.94 3.67 0.00
CA PRO A 97 -40.88 4.65 -0.53
C PRO A 97 -40.23 6.03 -0.67
N CYS A 98 -40.14 6.50 -1.90
CA CYS A 98 -39.55 7.78 -2.26
C CYS A 98 -40.67 8.73 -2.76
N PRO A 99 -41.00 9.83 -2.04
CA PRO A 99 -42.04 10.75 -2.46
C PRO A 99 -41.78 11.28 -3.88
N GLU A 100 -42.80 11.23 -4.73
CA GLU A 100 -42.72 11.68 -6.14
C GLU A 100 -41.63 10.98 -6.97
N ASP A 101 -41.05 9.90 -6.46
CA ASP A 101 -39.91 9.18 -7.05
C ASP A 101 -38.68 10.08 -7.29
N GLU A 102 -38.52 11.16 -6.51
CA GLU A 102 -37.46 12.16 -6.65
C GLU A 102 -36.40 12.05 -5.55
N ILE A 103 -35.13 12.16 -5.93
CA ILE A 103 -34.00 12.18 -5.00
C ILE A 103 -33.75 13.61 -4.55
N ASP A 104 -34.06 13.90 -3.29
CA ASP A 104 -33.89 15.24 -2.69
C ASP A 104 -32.43 15.71 -2.74
N PHE A 105 -31.50 14.77 -2.53
CA PHE A 105 -30.08 15.07 -2.44
C PHE A 105 -29.23 13.84 -2.71
N MET A 106 -28.10 14.03 -3.39
CA MET A 106 -27.04 13.04 -3.50
C MET A 106 -25.69 13.76 -3.48
N ALA A 107 -24.74 13.22 -2.72
CA ALA A 107 -23.34 13.63 -2.77
C ALA A 107 -22.41 12.41 -2.64
N VAL A 108 -21.24 12.52 -3.26
CA VAL A 108 -20.19 11.50 -3.24
C VAL A 108 -19.01 11.96 -2.38
N ARG A 109 -18.31 11.02 -1.74
CA ARG A 109 -17.12 11.24 -0.90
C ARG A 109 -17.35 12.30 0.18
N VAL A 110 -18.44 12.12 0.92
CA VAL A 110 -18.92 13.07 1.91
C VAL A 110 -18.16 12.87 3.20
N ARG A 111 -17.26 13.81 3.50
CA ARG A 111 -16.58 13.85 4.80
C ARG A 111 -17.38 14.64 5.83
N ARG A 112 -17.76 13.98 6.92
CA ARG A 112 -18.44 14.58 8.08
C ARG A 112 -17.54 14.57 9.31
N ARG A 113 -17.63 15.62 10.13
CA ARG A 113 -16.95 15.70 11.43
C ARG A 113 -17.91 15.25 12.52
N HIS A 114 -17.39 14.62 13.55
CA HIS A 114 -18.17 14.27 14.72
C HIS A 114 -18.63 15.55 15.44
N THR A 115 -19.90 15.57 15.86
CA THR A 115 -20.56 16.75 16.45
C THR A 115 -19.86 17.32 17.68
N SER A 116 -19.29 16.46 18.53
CA SER A 116 -18.63 16.86 19.79
C SER A 116 -17.11 16.59 19.84
N ASP A 117 -16.54 16.02 18.78
CA ASP A 117 -15.10 15.70 18.71
C ASP A 117 -14.54 16.10 17.35
N SER A 118 -14.05 17.34 17.26
CA SER A 118 -13.52 17.90 16.01
C SER A 118 -12.32 17.14 15.43
N GLY A 119 -11.65 16.30 16.23
CA GLY A 119 -10.55 15.44 15.78
C GLY A 119 -11.01 14.17 15.06
N ARG A 120 -12.29 13.80 15.17
CA ARG A 120 -12.88 12.63 14.53
C ARG A 120 -13.69 13.05 13.30
N SER A 121 -13.41 12.39 12.18
CA SER A 121 -14.17 12.53 10.94
C SER A 121 -14.40 11.18 10.30
N GLN A 122 -15.57 11.02 9.68
CA GLN A 122 -15.93 9.85 8.86
C GLN A 122 -16.15 10.31 7.43
N GLU A 123 -15.67 9.52 6.47
CA GLU A 123 -16.02 9.67 5.06
C GLU A 123 -17.08 8.62 4.70
N PHE A 124 -18.06 9.02 3.89
CA PHE A 124 -19.06 8.14 3.31
C PHE A 124 -18.97 8.28 1.79
N ASP A 125 -18.87 7.17 1.07
CA ASP A 125 -18.65 7.19 -0.38
C ASP A 125 -19.82 7.80 -1.12
N VAL A 126 -21.05 7.51 -0.67
CA VAL A 126 -22.27 8.16 -1.15
C VAL A 126 -23.22 8.42 0.01
N VAL A 127 -23.83 9.60 -0.01
CA VAL A 127 -24.97 9.96 0.83
C VAL A 127 -26.10 10.36 -0.11
N ALA A 128 -27.22 9.65 -0.04
CA ALA A 128 -28.41 9.94 -0.83
C ALA A 128 -29.63 10.08 0.08
N ILE A 129 -30.54 10.99 -0.26
CA ILE A 129 -31.72 11.30 0.53
C ILE A 129 -32.94 11.23 -0.37
N CYS A 130 -33.97 10.55 0.14
CA CYS A 130 -35.31 10.65 -0.42
C CYS A 130 -36.37 10.63 0.68
N GLY A 131 -37.11 11.73 0.81
CA GLY A 131 -38.13 11.94 1.81
C GLY A 131 -37.58 11.76 3.22
N GLU A 132 -38.07 10.74 3.91
CA GLU A 132 -37.65 10.40 5.27
C GLU A 132 -36.41 9.51 5.32
N HIS A 133 -35.88 9.04 4.20
CA HIS A 133 -34.79 8.07 4.17
C HIS A 133 -33.46 8.71 3.81
N VAL A 134 -32.41 8.32 4.53
CA VAL A 134 -31.02 8.65 4.20
C VAL A 134 -30.28 7.34 3.98
N LEU A 135 -29.74 7.14 2.78
CA LEU A 135 -28.90 6.00 2.47
C LEU A 135 -27.43 6.43 2.54
N LEU A 136 -26.70 5.77 3.42
CA LEU A 136 -25.26 5.87 3.53
C LEU A 136 -24.64 4.67 2.84
N ASN A 137 -23.65 4.92 1.99
CA ASN A 137 -22.93 3.88 1.27
C ASN A 137 -21.44 3.84 1.60
N GLU A 138 -20.91 2.62 1.67
CA GLU A 138 -19.48 2.30 1.69
C GLU A 138 -19.19 1.31 0.54
N THR A 139 -18.08 1.51 -0.16
CA THR A 139 -17.63 0.70 -1.29
C THR A 139 -16.27 0.08 -0.98
N ARG A 140 -16.18 -1.24 -1.11
CA ARG A 140 -14.93 -1.99 -0.97
C ARG A 140 -14.53 -2.56 -2.33
N THR A 141 -13.24 -2.51 -2.66
CA THR A 141 -12.71 -3.23 -3.84
C THR A 141 -12.76 -4.75 -3.66
N ARG A 142 -12.71 -5.21 -2.42
CA ARG A 142 -12.92 -6.61 -2.03
C ARG A 142 -13.67 -6.65 -0.70
N LEU A 143 -14.90 -7.13 -0.75
CA LEU A 143 -15.77 -7.19 0.42
C LEU A 143 -15.59 -8.49 1.23
N LYS A 144 -15.47 -8.37 2.55
CA LYS A 144 -15.41 -9.47 3.51
C LYS A 144 -16.49 -9.29 4.60
N PRO A 145 -16.84 -10.34 5.37
CA PRO A 145 -17.80 -10.20 6.46
C PRO A 145 -17.42 -9.14 7.50
N GLY A 146 -16.13 -9.01 7.83
CA GLY A 146 -15.66 -7.98 8.77
C GLY A 146 -15.88 -6.55 8.29
N ASP A 147 -15.85 -6.29 6.98
CA ASP A 147 -16.16 -4.96 6.43
C ASP A 147 -17.63 -4.58 6.68
N VAL A 148 -18.53 -5.57 6.64
CA VAL A 148 -19.94 -5.37 6.97
C VAL A 148 -20.09 -5.00 8.44
N ASP A 149 -19.38 -5.69 9.33
CA ASP A 149 -19.44 -5.43 10.77
C ASP A 149 -18.92 -4.01 11.10
N GLU A 150 -17.79 -3.62 10.50
CA GLU A 150 -17.22 -2.26 10.63
C GLU A 150 -18.20 -1.19 10.12
N PHE A 151 -18.87 -1.46 9.00
CA PHE A 151 -19.85 -0.53 8.44
C PHE A 151 -21.10 -0.41 9.31
N VAL A 152 -21.59 -1.52 9.87
CA VAL A 152 -22.70 -1.55 10.82
C VAL A 152 -22.38 -0.74 12.09
N GLU A 153 -21.16 -0.84 12.61
CA GLU A 153 -20.70 0.00 13.72
C GLU A 153 -20.70 1.49 13.34
N THR A 154 -20.29 1.82 12.11
CA THR A 154 -20.31 3.18 11.58
C THR A 154 -21.74 3.71 11.47
N LEU A 155 -22.67 2.92 10.93
CA LEU A 155 -24.09 3.25 10.82
C LEU A 155 -24.73 3.49 12.18
N SER A 156 -24.40 2.67 13.18
CA SER A 156 -24.91 2.82 14.56
C SER A 156 -24.56 4.16 15.22
N LYS A 157 -23.53 4.84 14.69
CA LYS A 157 -23.03 6.15 15.14
C LYS A 157 -23.31 7.25 14.12
N ALA A 158 -24.03 6.98 13.02
CA ALA A 158 -24.20 7.91 11.92
C ALA A 158 -24.81 9.26 12.38
N ARG A 159 -25.71 9.24 13.36
CA ARG A 159 -26.34 10.46 13.92
C ARG A 159 -25.34 11.39 14.61
N GLU A 160 -24.20 10.87 15.08
CA GLU A 160 -23.10 11.69 15.63
C GLU A 160 -22.42 12.54 14.54
N PHE A 161 -22.58 12.18 13.27
CA PHE A 161 -22.00 12.84 12.09
C PHE A 161 -23.03 13.59 11.24
N PHE A 162 -24.31 13.22 11.33
CA PHE A 162 -25.44 13.84 10.63
C PHE A 162 -26.55 14.25 11.62
N PRO A 163 -26.29 15.19 12.54
CA PRO A 163 -27.30 15.66 13.48
C PRO A 163 -28.52 16.28 12.77
N GLU A 164 -28.34 16.79 11.55
CA GLU A 164 -29.43 17.34 10.73
C GLU A 164 -30.45 16.29 10.25
N TYR A 165 -30.15 15.00 10.39
CA TYR A 165 -31.00 13.88 9.97
C TYR A 165 -31.49 13.03 11.15
N ASP A 166 -31.55 13.61 12.35
CA ASP A 166 -31.98 12.90 13.57
C ASP A 166 -33.44 12.39 13.51
N ASP A 167 -34.29 13.05 12.72
CA ASP A 167 -35.68 12.66 12.48
C ASP A 167 -35.85 11.71 11.28
N LYS A 168 -34.77 11.45 10.52
CA LYS A 168 -34.79 10.59 9.33
C LYS A 168 -34.41 9.14 9.64
N LYS A 169 -34.84 8.24 8.75
CA LYS A 169 -34.54 6.81 8.74
C LYS A 169 -33.23 6.56 7.99
N ILE A 170 -32.15 6.34 8.73
CA ILE A 170 -30.84 6.04 8.16
C ILE A 170 -30.77 4.55 7.82
N ILE A 171 -30.47 4.22 6.56
CA ILE A 171 -30.22 2.87 6.08
C ILE A 171 -28.82 2.78 5.47
N GLY A 172 -28.25 1.57 5.46
CA GLY A 172 -26.90 1.32 4.95
C GLY A 172 -26.89 0.47 3.69
N ALA A 173 -26.02 0.81 2.75
CA ALA A 173 -25.68 -0.02 1.60
C ALA A 173 -24.17 -0.25 1.50
N ILE A 174 -23.72 -1.50 1.47
CA ILE A 174 -22.31 -1.84 1.26
C ILE A 174 -22.12 -2.44 -0.12
N ALA A 175 -21.14 -1.93 -0.88
CA ALA A 175 -20.96 -2.27 -2.27
C ALA A 175 -19.57 -2.87 -2.55
N SER A 176 -19.50 -3.75 -3.55
CA SER A 176 -18.24 -4.20 -4.14
C SER A 176 -18.48 -4.72 -5.55
N LEU A 177 -17.48 -4.62 -6.42
CA LEU A 177 -17.58 -5.15 -7.78
C LEU A 177 -17.72 -6.68 -7.81
N TYR A 178 -17.26 -7.35 -6.76
CA TYR A 178 -17.46 -8.77 -6.52
C TYR A 178 -17.87 -9.01 -5.08
N VAL A 179 -18.94 -9.79 -4.86
CA VAL A 179 -19.44 -10.14 -3.54
C VAL A 179 -19.65 -11.65 -3.47
N ASP A 180 -19.09 -12.28 -2.44
CA ASP A 180 -19.35 -13.68 -2.15
C ASP A 180 -20.72 -13.87 -1.48
N GLU A 181 -21.43 -14.94 -1.81
CA GLU A 181 -22.75 -15.24 -1.26
C GLU A 181 -22.76 -15.32 0.29
N THR A 182 -21.64 -15.74 0.89
CA THR A 182 -21.48 -15.75 2.36
C THR A 182 -21.55 -14.34 2.95
N VAL A 183 -21.04 -13.34 2.23
CA VAL A 183 -21.06 -11.93 2.63
C VAL A 183 -22.46 -11.35 2.42
N VAL A 184 -23.15 -11.71 1.34
CA VAL A 184 -24.55 -11.32 1.12
C VAL A 184 -25.42 -11.77 2.31
N ARG A 185 -25.36 -13.06 2.67
CA ARG A 185 -26.10 -13.61 3.82
C ARG A 185 -25.73 -12.96 5.15
N HIS A 186 -24.49 -12.49 5.29
CA HIS A 186 -24.05 -11.77 6.49
C HIS A 186 -24.62 -10.35 6.52
N GLY A 187 -24.54 -9.61 5.40
CA GLY A 187 -25.14 -8.29 5.26
C GLY A 187 -26.65 -8.28 5.51
N GLU A 188 -27.37 -9.28 4.99
CA GLU A 188 -28.79 -9.47 5.29
C GLU A 188 -29.06 -9.61 6.79
N LYS A 189 -28.29 -10.47 7.49
CA LYS A 189 -28.44 -10.67 8.93
C LYS A 189 -28.16 -9.39 9.72
N GLN A 190 -27.24 -8.55 9.25
CA GLN A 190 -26.94 -7.26 9.85
C GLN A 190 -27.93 -6.16 9.46
N GLY A 191 -28.82 -6.42 8.50
CA GLY A 191 -29.83 -5.48 8.04
C GLY A 191 -29.30 -4.40 7.09
N VAL A 192 -28.21 -4.68 6.36
CA VAL A 192 -27.66 -3.75 5.35
C VAL A 192 -27.93 -4.24 3.92
N LEU A 193 -28.15 -3.30 3.01
CA LEU A 193 -28.18 -3.59 1.58
C LEU A 193 -26.78 -4.00 1.12
N VAL A 194 -26.70 -5.03 0.30
CA VAL A 194 -25.45 -5.52 -0.29
C VAL A 194 -25.54 -5.35 -1.79
N LEU A 195 -24.64 -4.55 -2.36
CA LEU A 195 -24.64 -4.19 -3.77
C LEU A 195 -23.50 -4.88 -4.51
N GLY A 196 -23.80 -5.45 -5.68
CA GLY A 196 -22.82 -6.06 -6.57
C GLY A 196 -23.03 -5.66 -8.03
N LEU A 197 -22.04 -5.93 -8.88
CA LEU A 197 -22.19 -5.71 -10.32
C LEU A 197 -23.37 -6.53 -10.86
N GLY A 198 -24.21 -5.86 -11.65
CA GLY A 198 -25.43 -6.42 -12.20
C GLY A 198 -25.77 -5.87 -13.59
N GLU A 199 -27.02 -6.04 -14.03
CA GLU A 199 -27.45 -5.61 -15.37
C GLU A 199 -27.53 -4.08 -15.46
N ASP A 200 -28.07 -3.45 -14.42
CA ASP A 200 -28.20 -2.00 -14.29
C ASP A 200 -27.02 -1.39 -13.51
N LEU A 201 -25.81 -1.81 -13.89
CA LEU A 201 -24.51 -1.47 -13.29
C LEU A 201 -24.31 -2.06 -11.88
N MET A 202 -25.09 -1.63 -10.89
CA MET A 202 -25.09 -2.21 -9.54
C MET A 202 -26.48 -2.67 -9.14
N ASP A 203 -26.62 -3.91 -8.68
CA ASP A 203 -27.89 -4.47 -8.21
C ASP A 203 -27.85 -4.84 -6.73
N VAL A 204 -29.03 -4.87 -6.10
CA VAL A 204 -29.21 -5.36 -4.74
C VAL A 204 -29.14 -6.88 -4.74
N LEU A 205 -28.15 -7.43 -4.05
CA LEU A 205 -27.91 -8.88 -3.98
C LEU A 205 -28.69 -9.58 -2.86
N ASN A 206 -29.25 -8.82 -1.91
CA ASN A 206 -30.09 -9.38 -0.86
C ASN A 206 -31.31 -10.12 -1.47
N ALA A 207 -31.87 -11.04 -0.70
CA ALA A 207 -33.01 -11.83 -1.08
C ALA A 207 -34.23 -10.95 -1.42
N PRO A 208 -35.07 -11.37 -2.38
CA PRO A 208 -36.29 -10.65 -2.72
C PRO A 208 -37.16 -10.36 -1.50
N GLY A 209 -37.60 -9.10 -1.36
CA GLY A 209 -38.40 -8.64 -0.22
C GLY A 209 -37.59 -8.32 1.04
N PHE A 210 -36.26 -8.32 0.98
CA PHE A 210 -35.42 -7.83 2.05
C PHE A 210 -35.76 -6.37 2.40
N VAL A 211 -35.90 -6.09 3.69
CA VAL A 211 -36.14 -4.74 4.21
C VAL A 211 -34.92 -4.32 5.04
N PRO A 212 -34.21 -3.23 4.66
CA PRO A 212 -33.04 -2.79 5.40
C PRO A 212 -33.42 -2.31 6.81
N ARG A 213 -32.50 -2.52 7.75
CA ARG A 213 -32.61 -2.00 9.11
C ARG A 213 -32.43 -0.48 9.09
N VAL A 214 -33.22 0.20 9.94
CA VAL A 214 -33.00 1.60 10.28
C VAL A 214 -32.03 1.72 11.45
N PHE A 215 -31.03 2.58 11.32
CA PHE A 215 -29.96 2.84 12.30
C PHE A 215 -30.13 4.18 13.02
#